data_AF-A0A7S6VY01-F1
#
_entry.id   AF-A0A7S6VY01-F1
#
_cell.length_a   1.000
_cell.length_b   1.000
_cell.length_c   1.000
_cell.angle_alpha   90.00
_cell.angle_beta   90.00
_cell.angle_gamma   90.00
#
_symmetry.space_group_name_H-M   'P 1'
#
loop_
_entity.id
_entity.type
_entity.pdbx_description
1 polymer ?
#
loop_
_entity_poly.entity_id
_entity_poly.type
_entity_poly.pdbx_seq_one_letter_code
_entity_poly.pdbx_strand_id
1 'polypeptide(L)'
;MNIQVNTDSIEVARLESLVSQIADELIALSDPNDTIIEMVGGSLHMTYTGRGFESIHLYLSNEFTLKSKIYYMTDVLNQLNKIKNYILECAA
;
A
#
# COMPACT_ATOMS: atom_id res chain seq x y z
N MET A 1 13.96 -13.60 -32.22
CA MET A 1 13.45 -12.34 -31.64
C MET A 1 14.19 -12.11 -30.34
N ASN A 2 14.92 -11.00 -30.20
CA ASN A 2 15.53 -10.63 -28.93
C ASN A 2 14.48 -9.78 -28.18
N ILE A 3 13.81 -10.36 -27.19
CA ILE A 3 12.86 -9.61 -26.37
C ILE A 3 13.70 -8.76 -25.41
N GLN A 4 13.79 -7.47 -25.68
CA GLN A 4 14.40 -6.54 -24.75
C GLN A 4 13.44 -6.40 -23.56
N VAL A 5 13.79 -7.07 -22.46
CA VAL A 5 13.00 -7.06 -21.22
C VAL A 5 13.07 -5.66 -20.62
N ASN A 6 11.91 -5.03 -20.44
CA ASN A 6 11.81 -3.75 -19.72
C ASN A 6 11.82 -4.03 -18.22
N THR A 7 12.98 -3.87 -17.59
CA THR A 7 13.18 -4.09 -16.15
C THR A 7 12.30 -3.19 -15.28
N ASP A 8 12.04 -1.95 -15.71
CA ASP A 8 11.20 -1.02 -14.97
C ASP A 8 9.74 -1.48 -14.96
N SER A 9 9.25 -2.06 -16.06
CA SER A 9 7.90 -2.62 -16.12
C SER A 9 7.75 -3.85 -15.22
N ILE A 10 8.77 -4.71 -15.14
CA ILE A 10 8.77 -5.85 -14.21
C ILE A 10 8.77 -5.35 -12.77
N GLU A 11 9.57 -4.34 -12.46
CA GLU A 11 9.66 -3.78 -11.11
C GLU A 11 8.34 -3.11 -10.67
N VAL A 12 7.67 -2.41 -11.58
CA VAL A 12 6.32 -1.89 -11.33
C VAL A 12 5.36 -3.02 -10.97
N ALA A 13 5.29 -4.09 -11.77
CA ALA A 13 4.40 -5.22 -11.51
C ALA A 13 4.72 -5.93 -10.17
N ARG A 14 6.00 -6.07 -9.84
CA ARG A 14 6.46 -6.62 -8.56
C ARG A 14 5.99 -5.76 -7.39
N LEU A 15 6.15 -4.45 -7.48
CA LEU A 15 5.72 -3.51 -6.45
C LEU A 15 4.19 -3.46 -6.32
N GLU A 16 3.44 -3.50 -7.43
CA GLU A 16 1.98 -3.57 -7.41
C GLU A 16 1.48 -4.81 -6.64
N SER A 17 2.11 -5.96 -6.86
CA SER A 17 1.79 -7.19 -6.14
C SER A 17 2.09 -7.07 -4.64
N LEU A 18 3.22 -6.46 -4.27
CA LEU A 18 3.59 -6.30 -2.86
C LEU A 18 2.71 -5.29 -2.13
N VAL A 19 2.40 -4.16 -2.76
CA VAL A 19 1.49 -3.16 -2.19
C VAL A 19 0.10 -3.76 -1.98
N SER A 20 -0.42 -4.51 -2.96
CA SER A 20 -1.69 -5.25 -2.80
C SER A 20 -1.64 -6.21 -1.62
N GLN A 21 -0.59 -7.03 -1.52
CA GLN A 21 -0.44 -8.00 -0.44
C GLN A 21 -0.44 -7.34 0.94
N ILE A 22 0.35 -6.28 1.13
CA ILE A 22 0.40 -5.58 2.43
C ILE A 22 -0.92 -4.86 2.73
N ALA A 23 -1.60 -4.32 1.72
CA ALA A 23 -2.92 -3.73 1.90
C ALA A 23 -3.95 -4.76 2.40
N ASP A 24 -3.97 -5.96 1.80
CA ASP A 24 -4.84 -7.06 2.25
C ASP A 24 -4.50 -7.51 3.67
N GLU A 25 -3.21 -7.61 4.01
CA GLU A 25 -2.75 -7.92 5.36
C GLU A 25 -3.19 -6.86 6.38
N LEU A 26 -3.15 -5.57 6.02
CA LEU A 26 -3.65 -4.49 6.88
C LEU A 26 -5.17 -4.58 7.07
N ILE A 27 -5.94 -4.81 6.00
CA ILE A 27 -7.40 -5.00 6.10
C ILE A 27 -7.72 -6.17 7.03
N ALA A 28 -6.97 -7.26 6.97
CA ALA A 28 -7.14 -8.42 7.85
C ALA A 28 -6.84 -8.11 9.33
N LEU A 29 -6.06 -7.07 9.63
CA LEU A 29 -5.78 -6.60 10.99
C LEU A 29 -6.83 -5.59 11.51
N SER A 30 -7.85 -5.27 10.72
CA SER A 30 -8.90 -4.33 11.12
C SER A 30 -9.64 -4.81 12.38
N ASP A 31 -9.74 -3.94 13.39
CA ASP A 31 -10.51 -4.13 14.62
C ASP A 31 -11.51 -2.96 14.81
N PRO A 32 -12.83 -3.23 14.85
CA PRO A 32 -13.86 -2.20 15.07
C PRO A 32 -13.69 -1.38 16.35
N ASN A 33 -12.98 -1.90 17.36
CA ASN A 33 -12.78 -1.21 18.63
C ASN A 33 -11.50 -0.36 18.65
N ASP A 34 -10.61 -0.53 17.68
CA ASP A 34 -9.32 0.16 17.65
C ASP A 34 -9.05 0.81 16.30
N THR A 35 -8.84 0.03 15.24
CA THR A 35 -8.45 0.54 13.92
C THR A 35 -9.26 -0.15 12.82
N ILE A 36 -10.12 0.60 12.15
CA ILE A 36 -10.92 0.11 11.01
C ILE A 36 -10.16 0.40 9.72
N ILE A 37 -9.95 -0.63 8.90
CA ILE A 37 -9.19 -0.51 7.64
C ILE A 37 -10.01 -1.04 6.47
N GLU A 38 -10.15 -0.24 5.42
CA GLU A 38 -10.94 -0.58 4.24
C GLU A 38 -10.33 -0.04 2.93
N MET A 39 -10.65 -0.69 1.82
CA MET A 39 -10.26 -0.26 0.48
C MET A 39 -11.39 0.51 -0.18
N VAL A 40 -11.17 1.78 -0.54
CA VAL A 40 -12.14 2.61 -1.24
C VAL A 40 -11.45 3.34 -2.39
N GLY A 41 -11.91 3.10 -3.63
CA GLY A 41 -11.43 3.84 -4.80
C GLY A 41 -9.93 3.73 -5.08
N GLY A 42 -9.30 2.60 -4.74
CA GLY A 42 -7.84 2.41 -4.90
C GLY A 42 -7.00 3.07 -3.80
N SER A 43 -7.66 3.58 -2.75
CA SER A 43 -7.02 4.07 -1.55
C SER A 43 -7.32 3.16 -0.37
N LEU A 44 -6.35 2.99 0.51
CA LEU A 44 -6.52 2.35 1.80
C LEU A 44 -6.91 3.42 2.81
N HIS A 45 -8.12 3.29 3.37
CA HIS A 45 -8.66 4.17 4.39
C HIS A 45 -8.49 3.50 5.75
N MET A 46 -7.95 4.25 6.71
CA MET A 46 -7.70 3.78 8.07
C MET A 46 -8.32 4.76 9.06
N THR A 47 -9.23 4.27 9.89
CA THR A 47 -9.87 5.06 10.95
C THR A 47 -9.44 4.51 12.30
N TYR A 48 -8.71 5.32 13.05
CA TYR A 48 -8.24 5.00 14.39
C TYR A 48 -9.26 5.54 15.41
N THR A 49 -9.92 4.64 16.13
CA THR A 49 -11.00 4.96 17.08
C THR A 49 -10.52 5.96 18.13
N GLY A 50 -11.11 7.17 18.10
CA GLY A 50 -10.74 8.27 18.99
C GLY A 50 -9.42 8.99 18.69
N ARG A 51 -8.69 8.59 17.62
CA ARG A 51 -7.37 9.14 17.27
C ARG A 51 -7.31 9.83 15.90
N GLY A 52 -8.27 9.56 15.01
CA GLY A 52 -8.41 10.24 13.72
C GLY A 52 -8.50 9.28 12.55
N PHE A 53 -8.20 9.76 11.34
CA PHE A 53 -8.22 8.96 10.13
C PHE A 53 -7.04 9.32 9.20
N GLU A 54 -6.66 8.36 8.38
CA GLU A 54 -5.64 8.48 7.34
C GLU A 54 -6.14 7.81 6.06
N SER A 55 -5.68 8.28 4.90
CA SER A 55 -5.97 7.66 3.61
C SER A 55 -4.71 7.67 2.75
N ILE A 56 -4.37 6.51 2.19
CA ILE A 56 -3.19 6.34 1.34
C ILE A 56 -3.65 5.84 -0.02
N HIS A 57 -3.35 6.59 -1.07
CA HIS A 57 -3.57 6.12 -2.44
C HIS A 57 -2.48 5.11 -2.82
N LEU A 58 -2.87 3.95 -3.37
CA LEU A 58 -1.91 2.85 -3.52
C LEU A 58 -1.08 2.94 -4.80
N TYR A 59 -1.64 3.50 -5.87
CA TYR A 59 -1.07 3.43 -7.22
C TYR A 59 -1.16 4.78 -7.93
N LEU A 60 -0.11 5.14 -8.67
CA LEU A 60 -0.21 6.27 -9.60
C LEU A 60 -0.92 5.83 -10.89
N SER A 61 -1.64 6.77 -11.50
CA SER A 61 -2.31 6.57 -12.78
C SER A 61 -1.30 6.25 -13.91
N ASN A 62 -1.83 5.82 -15.06
CA ASN A 62 -1.02 5.50 -16.23
C ASN A 62 -0.38 6.71 -16.92
N GLU A 63 -0.67 7.94 -16.49
CA GLU A 63 -0.04 9.15 -17.02
C GLU A 63 1.40 9.35 -16.51
N PHE A 64 1.76 8.67 -15.41
CA PHE A 64 3.08 8.78 -14.79
C PHE A 64 4.09 7.79 -15.40
N THR A 65 5.36 8.21 -15.41
CA THR A 65 6.47 7.38 -15.88
C THR A 65 6.67 6.15 -15.01
N LEU A 66 7.21 5.06 -15.56
CA LEU A 66 7.54 3.86 -14.79
C LEU A 66 8.43 4.16 -13.59
N LYS A 67 9.43 5.05 -13.74
CA LYS A 67 10.29 5.48 -12.63
C LYS A 67 9.53 6.19 -11.52
N SER A 68 8.60 7.09 -11.88
CA SER A 68 7.73 7.76 -10.90
C SER A 68 6.86 6.76 -10.16
N LYS A 69 6.31 5.77 -10.87
CA LYS A 69 5.52 4.68 -10.27
C LYS A 69 6.35 3.85 -9.30
N ILE A 70 7.56 3.45 -9.68
CA ILE A 70 8.48 2.69 -8.81
C ILE A 70 8.78 3.46 -7.53
N TYR A 71 9.17 4.74 -7.65
CA TYR A 71 9.48 5.57 -6.49
C TYR A 71 8.28 5.71 -5.55
N TYR A 72 7.12 6.03 -6.12
CA TYR A 72 5.89 6.20 -5.35
C TYR A 72 5.48 4.91 -4.63
N MET A 73 5.43 3.78 -5.34
CA MET A 73 5.02 2.51 -4.73
C MET A 73 6.02 2.01 -3.70
N THR A 74 7.31 2.32 -3.86
CA THR A 74 8.31 2.03 -2.82
C THR A 74 8.01 2.82 -1.54
N ASP A 75 7.65 4.09 -1.66
CA ASP A 75 7.29 4.94 -0.51
C ASP A 75 5.99 4.47 0.15
N VAL A 76 4.95 4.19 -0.65
CA VAL A 76 3.68 3.58 -0.18
C VAL A 76 3.96 2.29 0.58
N LEU A 77 4.75 1.37 0.01
CA LEU A 77 5.10 0.11 0.67
C LEU A 77 5.79 0.33 2.02
N ASN A 78 6.70 1.30 2.11
CA ASN A 78 7.35 1.65 3.37
C ASN A 78 6.37 2.21 4.40
N GLN A 79 5.44 3.08 3.98
CA GLN A 79 4.42 3.65 4.85
C GLN A 79 3.47 2.57 5.36
N LEU A 80 2.96 1.70 4.50
CA LEU A 80 2.07 0.60 4.87
C LEU A 80 2.72 -0.36 5.86
N ASN A 81 4.00 -0.72 5.66
CA ASN A 81 4.72 -1.58 6.60
C ASN A 81 4.92 -0.92 7.97
N LYS A 82 5.18 0.39 8.02
CA LYS A 82 5.27 1.13 9.30
C LYS A 82 3.94 1.10 10.04
N ILE A 83 2.83 1.32 9.34
CA ILE A 83 1.48 1.29 9.93
C ILE A 83 1.16 -0.12 10.44
N LYS A 84 1.44 -1.14 9.63
CA LYS A 84 1.22 -2.54 10.01
C LYS A 84 1.97 -2.88 11.30
N ASN A 85 3.24 -2.52 11.38
CA ASN A 85 4.05 -2.78 12.57
C ASN A 85 3.50 -2.04 13.79
N TYR A 86 3.10 -0.78 13.64
CA TYR A 86 2.48 -0.01 14.72
C TYR A 86 1.20 -0.68 15.25
N ILE A 87 0.32 -1.16 14.37
CA ILE A 87 -0.90 -1.87 14.76
C ILE A 87 -0.55 -3.16 15.52
N LEU A 88 0.40 -3.94 15.02
CA LEU A 88 0.85 -5.18 15.67
C LEU A 88 1.50 -4.92 17.04
N GLU A 89 2.27 -3.84 17.18
CA GLU A 89 2.85 -3.42 18.46
C GLU A 89 1.79 -2.97 19.47
N CYS A 90 0.70 -2.34 19.02
CA CYS A 90 -0.41 -1.95 19.90
C CYS A 90 -1.29 -3.12 20.31
N ALA A 91 -1.33 -4.18 19.51
CA ALA A 91 -2.12 -5.39 19.75
C ALA A 91 -1.40 -6.45 20.61
N ALA A 92 -0.10 -6.30 20.87
CA ALA A 92 0.75 -7.20 21.66
C ALA A 92 0.74 -6.88 23.16
#